data_AF-A0A840SNT9-F1
#
_entry.id   AF-A0A840SNT9-F1
#
_cell.length_a   1.000
_cell.length_b   1.000
_cell.length_c   1.000
_cell.angle_alpha   90.00
_cell.angle_beta   90.00
_cell.angle_gamma   90.00
#
_symmetry.space_group_name_H-M   'P 1'
#
loop_
_entity.id
_entity.type
_entity.pdbx_description
1 polymer ?
#
loop_
_entity_poly.entity_id
_entity_poly.type
_entity_poly.pdbx_seq_one_letter_code
_entity_poly.pdbx_strand_id
1 'polypeptide(L)'
;MFMTLFGTMIALVYVPRLSRGQEEEDTVVRRLLSRMLTCYLVFGAITLAAMFSGKIPAEKGLEALAFAGAGRFGEILKIYSILFLVIVATLPLLKRFGCYWLLTLAGLGWLVSLLVGLIAEPGNVVLQFFTGYGRGFGPSVAHSFTLVAFGFIVGEAVTGRRSLWLPGVIAAVAAVVLVIAAVRLGPYALAHGLGTYELRSINHPLYYAYGIVSASAVLLVLNRISALGILDGITGPLAELGKRSLFIYGFGNVAMNLLPVYEGNAGIGLALSVVFMTLLILMALDLERSNSRLDRATGGFLSRFRPRYEDIVQGAFGRLRSNLRGLRA
;
A
#
# COMPACT_ATOMS: atom_id res chain seq x y z
N MET A 1 -0.43 -6.88 -5.62
CA MET A 1 0.46 -5.98 -6.38
C MET A 1 1.00 -4.79 -5.57
N PHE A 2 0.16 -3.88 -5.04
CA PHE A 2 0.66 -2.67 -4.34
C PHE A 2 1.60 -2.95 -3.16
N MET A 3 1.30 -3.95 -2.31
CA MET A 3 2.19 -4.35 -1.21
C MET A 3 3.54 -4.91 -1.69
N THR A 4 3.55 -5.56 -2.85
CA THR A 4 4.78 -6.02 -3.51
C THR A 4 5.62 -4.82 -3.96
N LEU A 5 5.01 -3.84 -4.63
CA LEU A 5 5.72 -2.61 -5.02
C LEU A 5 6.28 -1.85 -3.82
N PHE A 6 5.55 -1.82 -2.70
CA PHE A 6 6.04 -1.24 -1.45
C PHE A 6 7.30 -1.96 -0.94
N GLY A 7 7.30 -3.30 -0.89
CA GLY A 7 8.49 -4.07 -0.53
C GLY A 7 9.67 -3.80 -1.46
N THR A 8 9.42 -3.75 -2.77
CA THR A 8 10.43 -3.44 -3.79
C THR A 8 11.00 -2.03 -3.58
N MET A 9 10.16 -1.04 -3.31
CA MET A 9 10.59 0.33 -3.02
C MET A 9 11.50 0.40 -1.79
N ILE A 10 11.21 -0.35 -0.73
CA ILE A 10 12.09 -0.42 0.45
C ILE A 10 13.48 -0.89 0.04
N ALA A 11 13.57 -2.02 -0.68
CA ALA A 11 14.84 -2.59 -1.13
C ALA A 11 15.60 -1.67 -2.10
N LEU A 12 14.92 -1.02 -3.04
CA LEU A 12 15.55 -0.19 -4.07
C LEU A 12 15.94 1.21 -3.59
N VAL A 13 15.08 1.85 -2.80
CA VAL A 13 15.21 3.28 -2.47
C VAL A 13 15.81 3.50 -1.09
N TYR A 14 15.35 2.73 -0.10
CA TYR A 14 15.65 3.00 1.29
C TYR A 14 16.88 2.24 1.76
N VAL A 15 17.01 0.94 1.47
CA VAL A 15 18.17 0.14 1.93
C VAL A 15 19.52 0.68 1.42
N PRO A 16 19.69 1.13 0.17
CA PRO A 16 20.97 1.69 -0.27
C PRO A 16 21.35 3.01 0.42
N ARG A 17 20.38 3.76 0.93
CA ARG A 17 20.63 4.98 1.70
C ARG A 17 21.02 4.67 3.14
N LEU A 18 20.42 3.63 3.69
CA LEU A 18 20.70 3.16 5.05
C LEU A 18 22.17 2.77 5.26
N SER A 19 22.90 2.36 4.22
CA SER A 19 24.33 2.04 4.28
C SER A 19 25.27 3.24 4.16
N ARG A 20 24.77 4.46 3.94
CA ARG A 20 25.60 5.66 3.69
C ARG A 20 25.94 6.47 4.95
N GLY A 21 25.50 6.04 6.13
CA GLY A 21 25.79 6.69 7.41
C GLY A 21 24.54 7.14 8.17
N GLN A 22 24.77 7.75 9.35
CA GLN A 22 23.71 8.10 10.30
C GLN A 22 22.77 9.19 9.79
N GLU A 23 23.28 10.18 9.05
CA GLU A 23 22.49 11.30 8.53
C GLU A 23 21.48 10.84 7.45
N GLU A 24 21.89 9.91 6.58
CA GLU A 24 21.01 9.30 5.58
C GLU A 24 19.98 8.37 6.23
N GLU A 25 20.34 7.67 7.30
CA GLU A 25 19.39 6.89 8.08
C GLU A 25 18.30 7.76 8.72
N ASP A 26 18.68 8.87 9.37
CA ASP A 26 17.75 9.85 9.93
C ASP A 26 16.80 10.37 8.84
N THR A 27 17.33 10.64 7.64
CA THR A 27 16.56 11.10 6.49
C THR A 27 15.57 10.03 6.01
N VAL A 28 15.98 8.76 5.95
CA VAL A 28 15.11 7.63 5.62
C VAL A 28 13.98 7.48 6.63
N VAL A 29 14.29 7.48 7.94
CA VAL A 29 13.30 7.39 9.02
C VAL A 29 12.27 8.51 8.92
N ARG A 30 12.72 9.75 8.75
CA ARG A 30 11.84 10.91 8.57
C ARG A 30 10.92 10.75 7.37
N ARG A 31 11.45 10.31 6.22
CA ARG A 31 10.65 10.07 5.02
C ARG A 31 9.62 8.97 5.21
N LEU A 32 9.97 7.86 5.87
CA LEU A 32 9.02 6.77 6.14
C LEU A 32 7.91 7.20 7.09
N LEU A 33 8.23 7.92 8.17
CA LEU A 33 7.25 8.45 9.12
C LEU A 33 6.37 9.54 8.50
N SER A 34 6.96 10.38 7.65
CA SER A 34 6.22 11.32 6.81
C SER A 34 5.23 10.57 5.92
N ARG A 35 5.63 9.50 5.22
CA ARG A 35 4.70 8.71 4.39
C ARG A 35 3.62 7.99 5.21
N MET A 36 3.96 7.47 6.38
CA MET A 36 3.00 6.89 7.34
C MET A 36 1.88 7.89 7.64
N LEU A 37 2.26 9.09 8.10
CA LEU A 37 1.31 10.11 8.49
C LEU A 37 0.50 10.59 7.28
N THR A 38 1.09 10.70 6.08
CA THR A 38 0.33 11.07 4.88
C THR A 38 -0.72 10.03 4.56
N CYS A 39 -0.38 8.74 4.62
CA CYS A 39 -1.36 7.67 4.38
C CYS A 39 -2.51 7.75 5.38
N TYR A 40 -2.21 7.98 6.66
CA TYR A 40 -3.23 8.12 7.70
C TYR A 40 -4.11 9.37 7.50
N LEU A 41 -3.52 10.52 7.17
CA LEU A 41 -4.30 11.75 6.91
C LEU A 41 -5.20 11.61 5.67
N VAL A 42 -4.69 11.00 4.61
CA VAL A 42 -5.48 10.74 3.39
C VAL A 42 -6.60 9.73 3.69
N PHE A 43 -6.32 8.67 4.45
CA PHE A 43 -7.35 7.76 4.96
C PHE A 43 -8.42 8.52 5.75
N GLY A 44 -8.00 9.45 6.62
CA GLY A 44 -8.90 10.29 7.39
C GLY A 44 -9.80 11.14 6.50
N ALA A 45 -9.22 11.80 5.48
CA ALA A 45 -9.99 12.60 4.53
C ALA A 45 -11.02 11.76 3.75
N ILE A 46 -10.66 10.55 3.29
CA ILE A 46 -11.57 9.62 2.62
C ILE A 46 -12.73 9.23 3.56
N THR A 47 -12.40 8.92 4.82
CA THR A 47 -13.39 8.51 5.82
C THR A 47 -14.34 9.65 6.18
N LEU A 48 -13.82 10.86 6.38
CA LEU A 48 -14.63 12.05 6.62
C LEU A 48 -15.54 12.37 5.44
N ALA A 49 -15.04 12.26 4.20
CA ALA A 49 -15.87 12.43 3.00
C ALA A 49 -17.01 11.40 2.93
N ALA A 50 -16.78 10.16 3.35
CA ALA A 50 -17.81 9.13 3.45
C ALA A 50 -18.84 9.45 4.54
N MET A 51 -18.42 10.01 5.68
CA MET A 51 -19.32 10.48 6.75
C MET A 51 -20.17 11.65 6.28
N PHE A 52 -19.56 12.67 5.67
CA PHE A 52 -20.26 13.89 5.21
C PHE A 52 -21.28 13.60 4.10
N SER A 53 -21.01 12.62 3.25
CA SER A 53 -21.95 12.18 2.20
C SER A 53 -23.04 11.23 2.72
N GLY A 54 -23.04 10.88 4.01
CA GLY A 54 -23.98 9.93 4.60
C GLY A 54 -23.78 8.46 4.17
N LYS A 55 -22.66 8.14 3.50
CA LYS A 55 -22.36 6.77 3.04
C LYS A 55 -21.94 5.82 4.15
N ILE A 56 -21.48 6.37 5.27
CA ILE A 56 -21.26 5.64 6.51
C ILE A 56 -21.79 6.46 7.70
N PRO A 57 -22.37 5.83 8.73
CA PRO A 57 -22.71 6.50 9.98
C PRO A 57 -21.49 7.15 10.63
N ALA A 58 -21.69 8.27 11.33
CA ALA A 58 -20.59 9.01 11.96
C ALA A 58 -19.83 8.16 12.99
N GLU A 59 -20.55 7.35 13.78
CA GLU A 59 -19.97 6.43 14.77
C GLU A 59 -18.98 5.45 14.12
N LYS A 60 -19.41 4.77 13.05
CA LYS A 60 -18.55 3.85 12.27
C LYS A 60 -17.36 4.57 11.64
N GLY A 61 -17.55 5.82 11.22
CA GLY A 61 -16.46 6.66 10.71
C GLY A 61 -15.41 6.98 11.78
N LEU A 62 -15.85 7.35 12.99
CA LEU A 62 -14.95 7.61 14.13
C LEU A 62 -14.23 6.33 14.59
N GLU A 63 -14.93 5.20 14.64
CA GLU A 63 -14.32 3.89 14.89
C GLU A 63 -13.25 3.56 13.86
N ALA A 64 -13.52 3.80 12.57
CA ALA A 64 -12.56 3.57 11.50
C ALA A 64 -11.32 4.47 11.63
N LEU A 65 -11.50 5.74 11.97
CA LEU A 65 -10.39 6.67 12.27
C LEU A 65 -9.56 6.20 13.46
N ALA A 66 -10.19 5.65 14.50
CA ALA A 66 -9.53 5.10 15.67
C ALA A 66 -8.93 3.69 15.47
N PHE A 67 -8.88 3.18 14.23
CA PHE A 67 -8.48 1.80 13.91
C PHE A 67 -9.38 0.70 14.52
N ALA A 68 -10.51 1.06 15.12
CA ALA A 68 -11.47 0.13 15.72
C ALA A 68 -12.53 -0.37 14.72
N GLY A 69 -12.65 0.28 13.56
CA GLY A 69 -13.66 -0.04 12.54
C GLY A 69 -13.11 -0.15 11.12
N ALA A 70 -14.00 -0.56 10.21
CA ALA A 70 -13.73 -0.58 8.77
C ALA A 70 -14.21 0.73 8.12
N GLY A 71 -13.31 1.42 7.42
CA GLY A 71 -13.58 2.59 6.60
C GLY A 71 -13.95 2.22 5.16
N ARG A 72 -14.53 3.18 4.45
CA ARG A 72 -14.94 3.02 3.05
C ARG A 72 -13.82 3.45 2.10
N PHE A 73 -13.40 2.55 1.20
CA PHE A 73 -12.38 2.79 0.16
C PHE A 73 -10.97 3.24 0.61
N GLY A 74 -10.72 3.39 1.92
CA GLY A 74 -9.45 3.88 2.45
C GLY A 74 -8.55 2.82 3.10
N GLU A 75 -9.01 1.58 3.25
CA GLU A 75 -8.38 0.59 4.13
C GLU A 75 -6.93 0.25 3.81
N ILE A 76 -6.55 0.30 2.53
CA ILE A 76 -5.17 0.04 2.14
C ILE A 76 -4.19 1.08 2.71
N LEU A 77 -4.63 2.34 2.86
CA LEU A 77 -3.81 3.41 3.44
C LEU A 77 -3.63 3.23 4.95
N LYS A 78 -4.67 2.71 5.62
CA LYS A 78 -4.62 2.31 7.04
C LYS A 78 -3.59 1.19 7.25
N ILE A 79 -3.52 0.24 6.33
CA ILE A 79 -2.48 -0.81 6.37
C ILE A 79 -1.10 -0.21 6.11
N TYR A 80 -0.96 0.67 5.11
CA TYR A 80 0.32 1.29 4.79
C TYR A 80 0.90 2.12 5.93
N SER A 81 0.08 2.89 6.65
CA SER A 81 0.57 3.66 7.79
C SER A 81 1.22 2.73 8.82
N ILE A 82 0.57 1.61 9.16
CA ILE A 82 1.14 0.63 10.08
C ILE A 82 2.38 -0.05 9.51
N LEU A 83 2.37 -0.44 8.22
CA LEU A 83 3.55 -1.06 7.61
C LEU A 83 4.77 -0.12 7.65
N PHE A 84 4.60 1.17 7.35
CA PHE A 84 5.68 2.15 7.47
C PHE A 84 6.20 2.22 8.91
N LEU A 85 5.31 2.23 9.91
CA LEU A 85 5.70 2.25 11.32
C LEU A 85 6.51 1.01 11.70
N VAL A 86 6.06 -0.19 11.31
CA VAL A 86 6.76 -1.45 11.60
C VAL A 86 8.12 -1.49 10.89
N ILE A 87 8.22 -1.01 9.66
CA ILE A 87 9.50 -0.93 8.94
C ILE A 87 10.47 0.01 9.65
N VAL A 88 10.01 1.17 10.13
CA VAL A 88 10.83 2.10 10.92
C VAL A 88 11.28 1.45 12.23
N ALA A 89 10.36 0.81 12.96
CA ALA A 89 10.67 0.15 14.23
C ALA A 89 11.67 -1.01 14.07
N THR A 90 11.64 -1.69 12.93
CA THR A 90 12.48 -2.87 12.67
C THR A 90 13.65 -2.60 11.73
N LEU A 91 13.92 -1.34 11.43
CA LEU A 91 14.99 -0.90 10.53
C LEU A 91 16.38 -1.46 10.89
N PRO A 92 16.79 -1.53 12.17
CA PRO A 92 18.08 -2.12 12.53
C PRO A 92 18.19 -3.60 12.18
N LEU A 93 17.08 -4.34 12.35
CA LEU A 93 16.99 -5.76 12.00
C LEU A 93 16.96 -5.93 10.48
N LEU A 94 16.26 -5.06 9.78
CA LEU A 94 16.24 -5.03 8.32
C LEU A 94 17.63 -4.76 7.73
N LYS A 95 18.41 -3.84 8.33
CA LYS A 95 19.82 -3.59 7.96
C LYS A 95 20.69 -4.84 8.15
N ARG A 96 20.52 -5.55 9.26
CA ARG A 96 21.37 -6.68 9.63
C ARG A 96 21.03 -7.97 8.86
N PHE A 97 19.75 -8.25 8.67
CA PHE A 97 19.27 -9.53 8.15
C PHE A 97 18.63 -9.43 6.75
N GLY A 98 18.42 -8.22 6.22
CA GLY A 98 17.84 -8.00 4.88
C GLY A 98 16.50 -8.70 4.72
N CYS A 99 16.31 -9.41 3.61
CA CYS A 99 15.05 -10.09 3.33
C CYS A 99 14.67 -11.17 4.35
N TYR A 100 15.64 -11.78 5.06
CA TYR A 100 15.36 -12.86 6.00
C TYR A 100 14.51 -12.37 7.18
N TRP A 101 14.72 -11.12 7.60
CA TRP A 101 13.88 -10.49 8.62
C TRP A 101 12.42 -10.34 8.14
N LEU A 102 12.20 -9.89 6.91
CA LEU A 102 10.85 -9.75 6.36
C LEU A 102 10.17 -11.10 6.13
N LEU A 103 10.92 -12.12 5.72
CA LEU A 103 10.41 -13.50 5.63
C LEU A 103 10.01 -14.03 7.01
N THR A 104 10.82 -13.73 8.04
CA THR A 104 10.49 -14.07 9.43
C THR A 104 9.22 -13.38 9.88
N LEU A 105 9.06 -12.08 9.61
CA LEU A 105 7.81 -11.35 9.92
C LEU A 105 6.61 -11.93 9.18
N ALA A 106 6.77 -12.31 7.91
CA ALA A 106 5.70 -12.96 7.16
C ALA A 106 5.29 -14.29 7.78
N GLY A 107 6.26 -15.17 8.11
CA GLY A 107 6.01 -16.45 8.75
C GLY A 107 5.38 -16.31 10.15
N LEU A 108 5.90 -15.39 10.96
CA LEU A 108 5.32 -15.04 12.26
C LEU A 108 3.90 -14.49 12.11
N GLY A 109 3.61 -13.73 11.06
CA GLY A 109 2.27 -13.23 10.79
C GLY A 109 1.24 -14.34 10.61
N TRP A 110 1.56 -15.37 9.83
CA TRP A 110 0.73 -16.56 9.67
C TRP A 110 0.59 -17.34 10.98
N LEU A 111 1.69 -17.54 11.71
CA LEU A 111 1.68 -18.25 13.00
C LEU A 111 0.82 -17.52 14.04
N VAL A 112 0.97 -16.19 14.16
CA VAL A 112 0.18 -15.36 15.08
C VAL A 112 -1.31 -15.44 14.72
N SER A 113 -1.67 -15.39 13.44
CA SER A 113 -3.06 -15.55 13.02
C SER A 113 -3.66 -16.88 13.46
N LEU A 114 -2.92 -17.97 13.27
CA LEU A 114 -3.33 -19.31 13.70
C LEU A 114 -3.51 -19.38 15.22
N LEU A 115 -2.53 -18.90 15.99
CA LEU A 115 -2.58 -18.93 17.45
C LEU A 115 -3.73 -18.10 18.01
N VAL A 116 -3.95 -16.89 17.47
CA VAL A 116 -5.07 -16.03 17.87
C VAL A 116 -6.39 -16.69 17.52
N GLY A 117 -6.50 -17.34 16.37
CA GLY A 117 -7.70 -18.09 15.97
C GLY A 117 -8.06 -19.26 16.88
N LEU A 118 -7.13 -19.75 17.71
CA LEU A 118 -7.40 -20.81 18.69
C LEU A 118 -7.97 -20.28 20.02
N ILE A 119 -7.74 -19.01 20.35
CA ILE A 119 -8.05 -18.44 21.67
C ILE A 119 -9.03 -17.27 21.64
N ALA A 120 -9.11 -16.54 20.53
CA ALA A 120 -9.90 -15.32 20.43
C ALA A 120 -11.27 -15.59 19.84
N GLU A 121 -12.30 -15.00 20.46
CA GLU A 121 -13.65 -15.03 19.91
C GLU A 121 -13.76 -14.18 18.63
N PRO A 122 -14.57 -14.60 17.65
CA PRO A 122 -14.81 -13.81 16.45
C PRO A 122 -15.44 -12.45 16.77
N GLY A 123 -15.01 -11.40 16.06
CA GLY A 123 -15.69 -10.09 16.07
C GLY A 123 -14.82 -8.92 16.53
N ASN A 124 -13.66 -9.15 17.14
CA ASN A 124 -12.74 -8.06 17.48
C ASN A 124 -12.00 -7.56 16.22
N VAL A 125 -12.51 -6.49 15.63
CA VAL A 125 -12.03 -5.86 14.37
C VAL A 125 -10.56 -5.46 14.45
N VAL A 126 -10.10 -4.96 15.60
CA VAL A 126 -8.69 -4.55 15.79
C VAL A 126 -7.77 -5.76 15.66
N LEU A 127 -8.09 -6.86 16.35
CA LEU A 127 -7.32 -8.09 16.23
C LEU A 127 -7.36 -8.62 14.79
N GLN A 128 -8.50 -8.50 14.07
CA GLN A 128 -8.63 -8.99 12.69
C GLN A 128 -7.78 -8.13 11.74
N PHE A 129 -7.76 -6.82 11.97
CA PHE A 129 -6.93 -5.87 11.24
C PHE A 129 -5.44 -6.21 11.33
N PHE A 130 -4.94 -6.45 12.55
CA PHE A 130 -3.52 -6.71 12.76
C PHE A 130 -3.11 -8.13 12.40
N THR A 131 -3.88 -9.13 12.81
CA THR A 131 -3.48 -10.55 12.74
C THR A 131 -4.14 -11.32 11.61
N GLY A 132 -5.28 -10.83 11.09
CA GLY A 132 -6.03 -11.51 10.03
C GLY A 132 -6.79 -12.76 10.46
N TYR A 133 -6.89 -13.04 11.77
CA TYR A 133 -7.78 -14.10 12.25
C TYR A 133 -9.25 -13.76 11.91
N GLY A 134 -10.11 -14.77 11.79
CA GLY A 134 -11.53 -14.57 11.50
C GLY A 134 -11.84 -14.09 10.07
N ARG A 135 -12.96 -13.37 9.91
CA ARG A 135 -13.47 -12.90 8.62
C ARG A 135 -13.87 -11.43 8.69
N GLY A 136 -13.80 -10.74 7.55
CA GLY A 136 -14.35 -9.38 7.38
C GLY A 136 -13.29 -8.30 7.19
N PHE A 137 -12.04 -8.59 7.52
CA PHE A 137 -10.94 -7.64 7.34
C PHE A 137 -9.79 -8.26 6.54
N GLY A 138 -9.52 -7.71 5.35
CA GLY A 138 -8.37 -8.17 4.57
C GLY A 138 -7.90 -7.23 3.44
N PRO A 139 -6.58 -7.23 3.14
CA PRO A 139 -5.55 -7.99 3.84
C PRO A 139 -5.24 -7.39 5.22
N SER A 140 -4.90 -8.23 6.18
CA SER A 140 -4.41 -7.80 7.50
C SER A 140 -2.95 -7.36 7.43
N VAL A 141 -2.49 -6.65 8.45
CA VAL A 141 -1.11 -6.16 8.55
C VAL A 141 -0.12 -7.33 8.56
N ALA A 142 -0.33 -8.33 9.41
CA ALA A 142 0.53 -9.49 9.56
C ALA A 142 0.74 -10.23 8.22
N HIS A 143 -0.36 -10.62 7.57
CA HIS A 143 -0.27 -11.37 6.32
C HIS A 143 0.26 -10.54 5.15
N SER A 144 0.06 -9.21 5.17
CA SER A 144 0.61 -8.30 4.16
C SER A 144 2.13 -8.39 4.04
N PHE A 145 2.85 -8.75 5.12
CA PHE A 145 4.28 -9.00 5.07
C PHE A 145 4.69 -10.10 4.09
N THR A 146 3.82 -11.03 3.73
CA THR A 146 4.07 -12.01 2.66
C THR A 146 4.38 -11.32 1.34
N LEU A 147 3.55 -10.33 0.95
CA LEU A 147 3.76 -9.58 -0.30
C LEU A 147 4.90 -8.56 -0.17
N VAL A 148 5.06 -7.94 0.99
CA VAL A 148 6.16 -7.00 1.26
C VAL A 148 7.51 -7.71 1.19
N ALA A 149 7.65 -8.88 1.83
CA ALA A 149 8.86 -9.69 1.80
C ALA A 149 9.19 -10.14 0.37
N PHE A 150 8.19 -10.64 -0.37
CA PHE A 150 8.37 -11.01 -1.77
C PHE A 150 8.85 -9.82 -2.61
N GLY A 151 8.19 -8.67 -2.48
CA GLY A 151 8.58 -7.45 -3.19
C GLY A 151 9.99 -6.98 -2.87
N PHE A 152 10.39 -7.08 -1.60
CA PHE A 152 11.74 -6.74 -1.15
C PHE A 152 12.79 -7.67 -1.77
N ILE A 153 12.54 -8.98 -1.80
CA ILE A 153 13.41 -9.97 -2.45
C ILE A 153 13.57 -9.65 -3.94
N VAL A 154 12.48 -9.29 -4.63
CA VAL A 154 12.54 -8.84 -6.02
C VAL A 154 13.42 -7.60 -6.16
N GLY A 155 13.29 -6.61 -5.27
CA GLY A 155 14.14 -5.41 -5.30
C GLY A 155 15.62 -5.69 -5.01
N GLU A 156 15.94 -6.61 -4.10
CA GLU A 156 17.31 -7.07 -3.88
C GLU A 156 17.87 -7.79 -5.11
N ALA A 157 17.04 -8.57 -5.80
CA ALA A 157 17.46 -9.27 -7.01
C ALA A 157 17.74 -8.30 -8.17
N VAL A 158 16.89 -7.29 -8.36
CA VAL A 158 17.08 -6.23 -9.36
C VAL A 158 18.35 -5.41 -9.10
N THR A 159 18.74 -5.23 -7.83
CA THR A 159 19.97 -4.51 -7.46
C THR A 159 21.22 -5.38 -7.45
N GLY A 160 21.12 -6.66 -7.83
CA GLY A 160 22.24 -7.61 -7.83
C GLY A 160 22.69 -8.06 -6.45
N ARG A 161 21.99 -7.66 -5.37
CA ARG A 161 22.28 -8.08 -3.99
C ARG A 161 21.84 -9.52 -3.71
N ARG A 162 20.98 -10.07 -4.56
CA ARG A 162 20.45 -11.42 -4.44
C ARG A 162 20.24 -12.04 -5.82
N SER A 163 20.30 -13.37 -5.89
CA SER A 163 19.99 -14.08 -7.14
C SER A 163 18.50 -13.99 -7.47
N LEU A 164 18.19 -13.88 -8.77
CA LEU A 164 16.82 -13.99 -9.31
C LEU A 164 16.19 -15.37 -9.06
N TRP A 165 16.99 -16.38 -8.68
CA TRP A 165 16.50 -17.71 -8.35
C TRP A 165 15.47 -17.70 -7.22
N LEU A 166 15.75 -17.01 -6.11
CA LEU A 166 14.86 -17.02 -4.95
C LEU A 166 13.45 -16.44 -5.25
N PRO A 167 13.30 -15.22 -5.81
CA PRO A 167 11.97 -14.74 -6.19
C PRO A 167 11.34 -15.61 -7.28
N GLY A 168 12.14 -16.20 -8.18
CA GLY A 168 11.66 -17.15 -9.18
C GLY A 168 11.03 -18.41 -8.57
N VAL A 169 11.70 -19.03 -7.59
CA VAL A 169 11.18 -20.21 -6.86
C VAL A 169 9.91 -19.86 -6.09
N ILE A 170 9.88 -18.72 -5.39
CA ILE A 170 8.68 -18.29 -4.65
C ILE A 170 7.50 -18.09 -5.61
N ALA A 171 7.73 -17.45 -6.76
CA ALA A 171 6.70 -17.27 -7.78
C ALA A 171 6.24 -18.60 -8.40
N ALA A 172 7.16 -19.54 -8.64
CA ALA A 172 6.84 -20.86 -9.16
C ALA A 172 5.98 -21.66 -8.16
N VAL A 173 6.34 -21.68 -6.88
CA VAL A 173 5.56 -22.33 -5.82
C VAL A 173 4.17 -21.70 -5.72
N ALA A 174 4.07 -20.36 -5.74
CA ALA A 174 2.78 -19.67 -5.75
C ALA A 174 1.93 -20.05 -6.97
N ALA A 175 2.53 -20.16 -8.16
CA ALA A 175 1.84 -20.60 -9.37
C ALA A 175 1.33 -22.04 -9.26
N VAL A 176 2.16 -22.97 -8.76
CA VAL A 176 1.75 -24.36 -8.51
C VAL A 176 0.57 -24.44 -7.54
N VAL A 177 0.60 -23.65 -6.46
CA VAL A 177 -0.51 -23.57 -5.50
C VAL A 177 -1.81 -23.10 -6.17
N LEU A 178 -1.74 -22.08 -7.04
CA LEU A 178 -2.91 -21.60 -7.78
C LEU A 178 -3.43 -22.64 -8.78
N VAL A 179 -2.54 -23.37 -9.46
CA VAL A 179 -2.93 -24.45 -10.38
C VAL A 179 -3.63 -25.57 -9.62
N ILE A 180 -3.08 -26.01 -8.48
CA ILE A 180 -3.70 -27.02 -7.61
C ILE A 180 -5.08 -26.53 -7.14
N ALA A 181 -5.20 -25.27 -6.74
CA ALA A 181 -6.46 -24.69 -6.32
C ALA A 181 -7.48 -24.63 -7.47
N ALA A 182 -7.04 -24.27 -8.68
CA ALA A 182 -7.90 -24.23 -9.87
C ALA A 182 -8.42 -25.63 -10.22
N VAL A 183 -7.60 -26.66 -10.08
CA VAL A 183 -8.00 -28.07 -10.30
C VAL A 183 -9.00 -28.53 -9.22
N ARG A 184 -8.78 -28.15 -7.96
CA ARG A 184 -9.64 -28.61 -6.83
C ARG A 184 -10.96 -27.86 -6.70
N LEU A 185 -10.95 -26.54 -6.87
CA LEU A 185 -12.12 -25.68 -6.69
C LEU A 185 -12.87 -25.43 -8.01
N GLY A 186 -12.20 -25.65 -9.14
CA GLY A 186 -12.65 -25.20 -10.45
C GLY A 186 -12.15 -23.79 -10.79
N PRO A 187 -11.81 -23.51 -12.06
CA PRO A 187 -11.24 -22.23 -12.47
C PRO A 187 -12.21 -21.05 -12.26
N TYR A 188 -13.51 -21.26 -12.46
CA TYR A 188 -14.51 -20.22 -12.26
C TYR A 188 -14.64 -19.81 -10.78
N ALA A 189 -14.74 -20.79 -9.87
CA ALA A 189 -14.83 -20.51 -8.43
C ALA A 189 -13.57 -19.81 -7.91
N LEU A 190 -12.38 -20.25 -8.36
CA LEU A 190 -11.13 -19.58 -8.03
C LEU A 190 -11.10 -18.13 -8.56
N ALA A 191 -11.45 -17.92 -9.83
CA ALA A 191 -11.49 -16.59 -10.44
C ALA A 191 -12.51 -15.68 -9.74
N HIS A 192 -13.68 -16.21 -9.38
CA HIS A 192 -14.71 -15.49 -8.65
C HIS A 192 -14.21 -15.08 -7.26
N GLY A 193 -13.66 -16.02 -6.48
CA GLY A 193 -13.13 -15.73 -5.14
C GLY A 193 -11.94 -14.76 -5.14
N LEU A 194 -11.11 -14.78 -6.19
CA LEU A 194 -10.00 -13.83 -6.39
C LEU A 194 -10.46 -12.46 -6.90
N GLY A 195 -11.50 -12.43 -7.73
CA GLY A 195 -12.09 -11.22 -8.31
C GLY A 195 -13.02 -10.47 -7.36
N THR A 196 -13.55 -11.16 -6.34
CA THR A 196 -14.39 -10.59 -5.29
C THR A 196 -13.58 -10.29 -4.03
N TYR A 197 -14.24 -9.69 -3.03
CA TYR A 197 -13.62 -9.44 -1.73
C TYR A 197 -13.52 -10.72 -0.86
N GLU A 198 -13.99 -11.87 -1.35
CA GLU A 198 -14.16 -13.09 -0.54
C GLU A 198 -12.83 -13.63 0.00
N LEU A 199 -11.92 -14.11 -0.87
CA LEU A 199 -10.64 -14.68 -0.45
C LEU A 199 -9.76 -13.65 0.26
N ARG A 200 -9.91 -12.38 -0.14
CA ARG A 200 -9.21 -11.27 0.49
C ARG A 200 -9.69 -11.06 1.93
N SER A 201 -10.99 -11.03 2.18
CA SER A 201 -11.60 -10.71 3.49
C SER A 201 -11.28 -11.71 4.60
N ILE A 202 -10.87 -12.92 4.22
CA ILE A 202 -10.51 -14.01 5.14
C ILE A 202 -8.99 -14.26 5.16
N ASN A 203 -8.19 -13.38 4.53
CA ASN A 203 -6.74 -13.52 4.42
C ASN A 203 -6.31 -14.88 3.83
N HIS A 204 -7.07 -15.41 2.86
CA HIS A 204 -6.81 -16.74 2.32
C HIS A 204 -5.43 -16.81 1.62
N PRO A 205 -4.61 -17.86 1.83
CA PRO A 205 -3.29 -17.98 1.21
C PRO A 205 -3.30 -17.83 -0.32
N LEU A 206 -4.37 -18.28 -0.99
CA LEU A 206 -4.53 -18.14 -2.44
C LEU A 206 -4.54 -16.68 -2.91
N TYR A 207 -5.06 -15.76 -2.11
CA TYR A 207 -5.02 -14.32 -2.44
C TYR A 207 -3.57 -13.81 -2.48
N TYR A 208 -2.72 -14.27 -1.57
CA TYR A 208 -1.30 -13.90 -1.54
C TYR A 208 -0.51 -14.58 -2.65
N ALA A 209 -0.79 -15.86 -2.94
CA ALA A 209 -0.20 -16.56 -4.08
C ALA A 209 -0.55 -15.87 -5.41
N TYR A 210 -1.82 -15.50 -5.60
CA TYR A 210 -2.26 -14.70 -6.74
C TYR A 210 -1.54 -13.35 -6.79
N GLY A 211 -1.38 -12.67 -5.65
CA GLY A 211 -0.64 -11.41 -5.57
C GLY A 211 0.83 -11.52 -6.00
N ILE A 212 1.50 -12.64 -5.67
CA ILE A 212 2.88 -12.94 -6.08
C ILE A 212 2.93 -13.20 -7.60
N VAL A 213 2.10 -14.14 -8.10
CA VAL A 213 2.10 -14.53 -9.52
C VAL A 213 1.73 -13.36 -10.42
N SER A 214 0.69 -12.59 -10.06
CA SER A 214 0.28 -11.41 -10.83
C SER A 214 1.36 -10.34 -10.86
N ALA A 215 2.02 -10.06 -9.73
CA ALA A 215 3.13 -9.10 -9.70
C ALA A 215 4.31 -9.56 -10.56
N SER A 216 4.69 -10.84 -10.47
CA SER A 216 5.73 -11.44 -11.32
C SER A 216 5.38 -11.35 -12.80
N ALA A 217 4.15 -11.71 -13.18
CA ALA A 217 3.69 -11.65 -14.56
C ALA A 217 3.75 -10.21 -15.11
N VAL A 218 3.26 -9.23 -14.35
CA VAL A 218 3.32 -7.81 -14.74
C VAL A 218 4.77 -7.35 -14.90
N LEU A 219 5.66 -7.68 -13.96
CA LEU A 219 7.07 -7.31 -14.06
C LEU A 219 7.75 -7.95 -15.26
N LEU A 220 7.46 -9.22 -15.56
CA LEU A 220 7.99 -9.91 -16.74
C LEU A 220 7.50 -9.25 -18.03
N VAL A 221 6.21 -8.94 -18.12
CA VAL A 221 5.63 -8.25 -19.28
C VAL A 221 6.26 -6.87 -19.45
N LEU A 222 6.32 -6.06 -18.39
CA LEU A 222 6.93 -4.72 -18.45
C LEU A 222 8.41 -4.78 -18.81
N ASN A 223 9.15 -5.76 -18.26
CA ASN A 223 10.56 -5.95 -18.61
C ASN A 223 10.72 -6.29 -20.11
N ARG A 224 9.85 -7.14 -20.66
CA ARG A 224 9.88 -7.46 -22.11
C ARG A 224 9.51 -6.27 -22.96
N ILE A 225 8.46 -5.52 -22.62
CA ILE A 225 8.06 -4.33 -23.36
C ILE A 225 9.16 -3.25 -23.28
N SER A 226 9.81 -3.10 -22.12
CA SER A 226 10.95 -2.20 -21.95
C SER A 226 12.16 -2.64 -22.79
N ALA A 227 12.48 -3.93 -22.84
CA ALA A 227 13.58 -4.45 -23.63
C ALA A 227 13.37 -4.26 -25.15
N LEU A 228 12.13 -4.08 -25.60
CA LEU A 228 11.77 -3.75 -26.98
C LEU A 228 11.83 -2.24 -27.27
N GLY A 229 12.21 -1.39 -26.31
CA GLY A 229 12.26 0.08 -26.45
C GLY A 229 10.88 0.75 -26.53
N ILE A 230 9.79 -0.01 -26.38
CA ILE A 230 8.42 0.51 -26.52
C ILE A 230 8.08 1.53 -25.42
N LEU A 231 8.70 1.40 -24.25
CA LEU A 231 8.43 2.28 -23.10
C LEU A 231 9.26 3.57 -23.09
N ASP A 232 10.26 3.72 -23.96
CA ASP A 232 11.26 4.79 -23.84
C ASP A 232 10.62 6.20 -23.86
N GLY A 233 9.57 6.39 -24.66
CA GLY A 233 8.82 7.65 -24.73
C GLY A 233 7.81 7.90 -23.59
N ILE A 234 7.42 6.87 -22.84
CA ILE A 234 6.37 6.98 -21.78
C ILE A 234 6.89 6.73 -20.37
N THR A 235 8.13 6.25 -20.20
CA THR A 235 8.77 6.04 -18.90
C THR A 235 8.76 7.29 -18.03
N GLY A 236 9.14 8.44 -18.59
CA GLY A 236 9.12 9.74 -17.90
C GLY A 236 7.72 10.09 -17.37
N PRO A 237 6.70 10.20 -18.25
CA PRO A 237 5.31 10.43 -17.83
C PRO A 237 4.78 9.42 -16.81
N LEU A 238 5.08 8.12 -16.98
CA LEU A 238 4.67 7.08 -16.03
C LEU A 238 5.36 7.22 -14.67
N ALA A 239 6.64 7.60 -14.65
CA ALA A 239 7.37 7.86 -13.42
C ALA A 239 6.79 9.07 -12.67
N GLU A 240 6.44 10.15 -13.39
CA GLU A 240 5.78 11.31 -12.78
C GLU A 240 4.40 10.97 -12.23
N LEU A 241 3.60 10.21 -12.97
CA LEU A 241 2.32 9.68 -12.48
C LEU A 241 2.52 8.82 -11.22
N GLY A 242 3.55 7.98 -11.21
CA GLY A 242 3.91 7.13 -10.08
C GLY A 242 4.18 7.92 -8.79
N LYS A 243 4.89 9.07 -8.89
CA LYS A 243 5.14 9.97 -7.76
C LYS A 243 3.85 10.56 -7.16
N ARG A 244 2.77 10.61 -7.94
CA ARG A 244 1.45 11.16 -7.57
C ARG A 244 0.40 10.08 -7.28
N SER A 245 0.76 8.81 -7.30
CA SER A 245 -0.18 7.70 -7.09
C SER A 245 -0.99 7.85 -5.80
N LEU A 246 -0.38 8.33 -4.71
CA LEU A 246 -1.09 8.59 -3.44
C LEU A 246 -2.11 9.72 -3.55
N PHE A 247 -1.82 10.76 -4.33
CA PHE A 247 -2.78 11.85 -4.59
C PHE A 247 -3.93 11.36 -5.45
N ILE A 248 -3.65 10.67 -6.56
CA ILE A 248 -4.68 10.10 -7.46
C ILE A 248 -5.58 9.16 -6.66
N TYR A 249 -5.00 8.27 -5.87
CA TYR A 249 -5.74 7.37 -5.00
C TYR A 249 -6.56 8.14 -3.94
N GLY A 250 -5.92 9.04 -3.21
CA GLY A 250 -6.56 9.78 -2.12
C GLY A 250 -7.73 10.64 -2.60
N PHE A 251 -7.45 11.53 -3.55
CA PHE A 251 -8.44 12.43 -4.12
C PHE A 251 -9.54 11.67 -4.86
N GLY A 252 -9.17 10.65 -5.63
CA GLY A 252 -10.15 9.81 -6.32
C GLY A 252 -11.13 9.15 -5.35
N ASN A 253 -10.64 8.60 -4.24
CA ASN A 253 -11.51 7.99 -3.23
C ASN A 253 -12.32 9.01 -2.41
N VAL A 254 -11.79 10.21 -2.17
CA VAL A 254 -12.57 11.32 -1.59
C VAL A 254 -13.72 11.70 -2.53
N ALA A 255 -13.43 11.93 -3.81
CA ALA A 255 -14.43 12.28 -4.81
C ALA A 255 -15.49 11.18 -4.97
N MET A 256 -15.09 9.90 -5.04
CA MET A 256 -16.03 8.78 -5.08
C MET A 256 -16.92 8.68 -3.84
N ASN A 257 -16.46 9.14 -2.68
CA ASN A 257 -17.29 9.21 -1.49
C ASN A 257 -18.25 10.41 -1.54
N LEU A 258 -17.86 11.55 -2.11
CA LEU A 258 -18.75 12.71 -2.23
C LEU A 258 -19.77 12.62 -3.37
N LEU A 259 -19.45 11.93 -4.46
CA LEU A 259 -20.33 11.77 -5.62
C LEU A 259 -21.49 10.80 -5.32
N PRO A 260 -22.68 10.97 -5.92
CA PRO A 260 -23.79 10.03 -5.77
C PRO A 260 -23.42 8.65 -6.35
N VAL A 261 -24.03 7.59 -5.81
CA VAL A 261 -23.88 6.22 -6.34
C VAL A 261 -24.79 6.06 -7.55
N TYR A 262 -24.23 5.68 -8.68
CA TYR A 262 -24.99 5.36 -9.88
C TYR A 262 -25.27 3.85 -9.93
N GLU A 263 -26.55 3.47 -9.87
CA GLU A 263 -27.01 2.07 -9.89
C GLU A 263 -27.62 1.64 -11.22
N GLY A 264 -27.38 2.42 -12.29
CA GLY A 264 -27.95 2.16 -13.61
C GLY A 264 -27.16 1.16 -14.46
N ASN A 265 -27.14 1.39 -15.77
CA ASN A 265 -26.55 0.46 -16.74
C ASN A 265 -25.02 0.32 -16.55
N ALA A 266 -24.52 -0.92 -16.53
CA ALA A 266 -23.09 -1.22 -16.36
C ALA A 266 -22.18 -0.56 -17.40
N GLY A 267 -22.64 -0.43 -18.66
CA GLY A 267 -21.90 0.26 -19.72
C GLY A 267 -21.76 1.76 -19.46
N ILE A 268 -22.81 2.41 -18.93
CA ILE A 268 -22.74 3.81 -18.50
C ILE A 268 -21.81 3.94 -17.29
N GLY A 269 -21.90 3.03 -16.32
CA GLY A 269 -21.00 2.99 -15.16
C GLY A 269 -19.53 2.85 -15.58
N LEU A 270 -19.25 1.99 -16.56
CA LEU A 270 -17.91 1.82 -17.12
C LEU A 270 -17.43 3.10 -17.83
N ALA A 271 -18.27 3.71 -18.68
CA ALA A 271 -17.94 4.96 -19.36
C ALA A 271 -17.65 6.10 -18.38
N LEU A 272 -18.49 6.26 -17.35
CA LEU A 272 -18.28 7.24 -16.28
C LEU A 272 -16.99 6.97 -15.51
N SER A 273 -16.65 5.70 -15.25
CA SER A 273 -15.41 5.31 -14.59
C SER A 273 -14.18 5.68 -15.44
N VAL A 274 -14.24 5.48 -16.75
CA VAL A 274 -13.17 5.88 -17.69
C VAL A 274 -13.01 7.40 -17.72
N VAL A 275 -14.10 8.14 -17.82
CA VAL A 275 -14.08 9.62 -17.79
C VAL A 275 -13.50 10.11 -16.46
N PHE A 276 -13.96 9.57 -15.34
CA PHE A 276 -13.47 9.91 -14.01
C PHE A 276 -11.96 9.67 -13.87
N MET A 277 -11.48 8.48 -14.24
CA MET A 277 -10.05 8.15 -14.20
C MET A 277 -9.21 9.05 -15.11
N THR A 278 -9.72 9.36 -16.31
CA THR A 278 -9.05 10.27 -17.24
C THR A 278 -8.93 11.67 -16.64
N LEU A 279 -10.01 12.21 -16.05
CA LEU A 279 -9.99 13.51 -15.40
C LEU A 279 -9.03 13.53 -14.20
N LEU A 280 -8.99 12.47 -13.39
CA LEU A 280 -8.04 12.36 -12.28
C LEU A 280 -6.58 12.38 -12.75
N ILE A 281 -6.27 11.66 -13.84
CA ILE A 281 -4.93 11.65 -14.43
C ILE A 281 -4.57 13.03 -14.98
N LEU A 282 -5.47 13.66 -15.74
CA LEU A 282 -5.25 15.00 -16.29
C LEU A 282 -5.06 16.05 -15.18
N MET A 283 -5.84 15.95 -14.10
CA MET A 283 -5.70 16.79 -12.91
C MET A 283 -4.35 16.59 -12.24
N ALA A 284 -3.92 15.33 -12.07
CA ALA A 284 -2.62 15.00 -11.50
C ALA A 284 -1.48 15.55 -12.37
N LEU A 285 -1.59 15.49 -13.70
CA LEU A 285 -0.59 16.05 -14.62
C LEU A 285 -0.59 17.60 -14.63
N ASP A 286 -1.74 18.27 -14.56
CA ASP A 286 -1.80 19.74 -14.53
C ASP A 286 -1.18 20.32 -13.26
N LEU A 287 -1.40 19.69 -12.11
CA LEU A 287 -0.79 20.07 -10.83
C LEU A 287 0.74 19.93 -10.82
N GLU A 288 1.35 19.38 -11.86
CA GLU A 288 2.80 19.35 -12.03
C GLU A 288 3.36 20.61 -12.64
N ARG A 289 2.58 21.25 -13.50
CA ARG A 289 3.04 22.37 -14.28
C ARG A 289 3.30 23.54 -13.32
N SER A 290 4.44 24.20 -13.50
CA SER A 290 4.78 25.44 -12.77
C SER A 290 3.67 26.50 -12.89
N ASN A 291 2.93 26.47 -13.99
CA ASN A 291 1.76 27.33 -14.26
C ASN A 291 0.43 26.57 -14.18
N SER A 292 0.28 25.65 -13.22
CA SER A 292 -0.94 24.86 -13.03
C SER A 292 -2.18 25.75 -13.09
N ARG A 293 -3.14 25.37 -13.94
CA ARG A 293 -4.39 26.10 -14.10
C ARG A 293 -5.28 25.88 -12.89
N LEU A 294 -5.29 24.64 -12.37
CA LEU A 294 -6.05 24.28 -11.17
C LEU A 294 -5.52 24.98 -9.92
N ASP A 295 -4.20 25.07 -9.76
CA ASP A 295 -3.63 25.77 -8.62
C ASP A 295 -3.99 27.27 -8.66
N ARG A 296 -3.91 27.89 -9.84
CA ARG A 296 -4.39 29.28 -10.03
C ARG A 296 -5.87 29.44 -9.74
N ALA A 297 -6.72 28.53 -10.23
CA ALA A 297 -8.16 28.56 -10.00
C ALA A 297 -8.52 28.39 -8.51
N THR A 298 -7.71 27.65 -7.76
CA THR A 298 -7.88 27.46 -6.31
C THR A 298 -7.15 28.51 -5.46
N GLY A 299 -6.63 29.59 -6.07
CA GLY A 299 -5.93 30.66 -5.36
C GLY A 299 -4.61 30.21 -4.71
N GLY A 300 -3.94 29.20 -5.28
CA GLY A 300 -2.71 28.61 -4.74
C GLY A 300 -2.94 27.69 -3.54
N PHE A 301 -4.19 27.29 -3.26
CA PHE A 301 -4.49 26.41 -2.12
C PHE A 301 -3.74 25.08 -2.24
N LEU A 302 -3.74 24.47 -3.43
CA LEU A 302 -3.15 23.15 -3.65
C LEU A 302 -1.61 23.19 -3.57
N SER A 303 -0.97 24.23 -4.09
CA SER A 303 0.47 24.43 -3.96
C SER A 303 0.88 24.79 -2.54
N ARG A 304 0.06 25.50 -1.74
CA ARG A 304 0.35 25.76 -0.32
C ARG A 304 0.35 24.49 0.56
N PHE A 305 -0.39 23.46 0.15
CA PHE A 305 -0.38 22.15 0.83
C PHE A 305 0.88 21.31 0.50
N ARG A 306 1.64 21.66 -0.55
CA ARG A 306 2.79 20.87 -1.04
C ARG A 306 4.06 20.99 -0.16
N PRO A 307 4.46 22.17 0.39
CA PRO A 307 5.67 22.30 1.21
C PRO A 307 5.42 22.14 2.72
N ARG A 308 4.29 22.62 3.25
CA ARG A 308 4.06 22.70 4.71
C ARG A 308 4.04 21.35 5.44
N TYR A 309 3.80 20.27 4.72
CA TYR A 309 3.78 18.94 5.31
C TYR A 309 5.17 18.48 5.76
N GLU A 310 6.21 18.78 4.97
CA GLU A 310 7.58 18.48 5.36
C GLU A 310 7.99 19.30 6.59
N ASP A 311 7.56 20.56 6.66
CA ASP A 311 7.83 21.46 7.80
C ASP A 311 7.13 21.00 9.09
N ILE A 312 5.86 20.58 9.03
CA ILE A 312 5.10 20.08 10.19
C ILE A 312 5.73 18.79 10.73
N VAL A 313 6.09 17.87 9.84
CA VAL A 313 6.78 16.63 10.21
C VAL A 313 8.15 16.96 10.80
N GLN A 314 8.92 17.88 10.18
CA GLN A 314 10.21 18.33 10.71
C GLN A 314 10.09 18.93 12.12
N GLY A 315 9.08 19.78 12.36
CA GLY A 315 8.83 20.42 13.65
C GLY A 315 8.33 19.48 14.75
N ALA A 316 7.52 18.47 14.41
CA ALA A 316 7.07 17.45 15.36
C ALA A 316 8.22 16.50 15.76
N PHE A 317 9.01 16.04 14.79
CA PHE A 317 10.12 15.11 15.03
C PHE A 317 11.36 15.77 15.63
N GLY A 318 11.62 17.04 15.34
CA GLY A 318 12.67 17.81 16.02
C GLY A 318 12.47 17.80 17.55
N ARG A 319 11.23 17.99 18.00
CA ARG A 319 10.84 18.00 19.43
C ARG A 319 10.88 16.62 20.08
N LEU A 320 10.46 15.57 19.36
CA LEU A 320 10.56 14.20 19.86
C LEU A 320 12.03 13.76 20.04
N ARG A 321 12.92 14.21 19.15
CA ARG A 321 14.35 13.91 19.24
C ARG A 321 15.06 14.64 20.37
N SER A 322 14.73 15.91 20.63
CA SER A 322 15.28 16.63 21.79
C SER A 322 14.91 15.94 23.10
N ASN A 323 13.67 15.44 23.19
CA ASN A 323 13.19 14.73 24.37
C ASN A 323 13.86 13.35 24.54
N LEU A 324 14.06 12.60 23.46
CA LEU A 324 14.74 11.29 23.50
C LEU A 324 16.25 11.39 23.75
N ARG A 325 16.91 12.48 23.32
CA ARG A 325 18.32 12.74 23.66
C ARG A 325 18.49 13.14 25.12
N GLY A 326 17.55 13.91 25.68
CA GLY A 326 17.55 14.25 27.10
C GLY A 326 17.31 13.07 28.05
N LEU A 327 16.74 11.97 27.56
CA LEU A 327 16.55 10.73 28.32
C LEU A 327 17.73 9.75 28.25
N ARG A 328 18.72 10.01 27.38
CA ARG A 328 19.93 9.18 27.22
C ARG A 328 21.19 9.83 27.81
N ALA A 329 21.09 11.06 28.28
CA ALA A 329 22.12 11.77 29.04
C ALA A 329 21.79 11.66 30.53
#